data_AF-A0ABD0K255-F1
#
_entry.id   AF-A0ABD0K255-F1
#
_cell.length_a   1.000
_cell.length_b   1.000
_cell.length_c   1.000
_cell.angle_alpha   90.00
_cell.angle_beta   90.00
_cell.angle_gamma   90.00
#
_symmetry.space_group_name_H-M   'P 1'
#
loop_
_entity.id
_entity.type
_entity.pdbx_description
1 polymer ?
#
loop_
_entity_poly.entity_id
_entity_poly.type
_entity_poly.pdbx_seq_one_letter_code
_entity_poly.pdbx_strand_id
1 'polypeptide(L)'
;MWKSATVLVTSLVLYVTAAPYDVKRCSVELEKAGVSHQFNETVAHTVHSMTVQGLRLFNPRATVHNQVPTVNHNLQSPHKVLPYAPEDPTGSDFATASMNMLDEILSTLGQANDGLGPNWSAIERVVHQFHMRDVWSRVLQDFPYVQKAPPSESACACLLDTSVNGIRAAVQWVADHYSHGTPITLLNRPIPKLTDANSWAVWRQRLLHYYDAASVRDAATYIYCVTKDM
;
A
#
# COMPACT_ATOMS: atom_id res chain seq x y z
N MET A 1 6.08 43.40 55.43
CA MET A 1 5.69 41.98 55.35
C MET A 1 4.62 41.82 54.27
N TRP A 2 5.00 41.70 52.99
CA TRP A 2 4.08 41.36 51.90
C TRP A 2 4.58 40.05 51.25
N LYS A 3 3.77 39.00 51.29
CA LYS A 3 4.01 37.73 50.59
C LYS A 3 3.19 37.77 49.30
N SER A 4 3.86 37.84 48.15
CA SER A 4 3.22 37.61 46.86
C SER A 4 3.07 36.11 46.64
N ALA A 5 1.83 35.66 46.43
CA ALA A 5 1.49 34.29 46.10
C ALA A 5 1.81 34.00 44.63
N THR A 6 2.64 32.98 44.38
CA THR A 6 2.88 32.43 43.05
C THR A 6 1.68 31.58 42.63
N VAL A 7 0.99 31.97 41.57
CA VAL A 7 -0.06 31.16 40.94
C VAL A 7 0.60 30.19 39.97
N LEU A 8 0.52 28.89 40.25
CA LEU A 8 0.91 27.83 39.34
C LEU A 8 -0.23 27.58 38.34
N VAL A 9 0.00 27.90 37.07
CA VAL A 9 -0.87 27.50 35.97
C VAL A 9 -0.45 26.10 35.54
N THR A 10 -1.19 25.09 35.99
CA THR A 10 -1.05 23.72 35.48
C THR A 10 -1.80 23.61 34.15
N SER A 11 -1.05 23.61 33.04
CA SER A 11 -1.57 23.26 31.71
C SER A 11 -2.05 21.81 31.70
N LEU A 12 -3.36 21.62 31.52
CA LEU A 12 -3.97 20.32 31.35
C LEU A 12 -3.65 19.80 29.93
N VAL A 13 -2.69 18.89 29.82
CA VAL A 13 -2.45 18.16 28.56
C VAL A 13 -3.52 17.08 28.44
N LEU A 14 -4.54 17.34 27.63
CA LEU A 14 -5.52 16.33 27.24
C LEU A 14 -4.84 15.31 26.33
N TYR A 15 -4.48 14.15 26.88
CA TYR A 15 -4.13 12.98 26.08
C TYR A 15 -5.41 12.50 25.39
N VAL A 16 -5.53 12.76 24.09
CA VAL A 16 -6.52 12.09 23.24
C VAL A 16 -6.03 10.65 23.08
N THR A 17 -6.49 9.76 23.95
CA THR A 17 -6.33 8.33 23.75
C THR A 17 -7.23 7.93 22.58
N ALA A 18 -6.64 7.46 21.48
CA ALA A 18 -7.41 6.82 20.42
C ALA A 18 -8.28 5.72 21.04
N ALA A 19 -9.57 5.71 20.70
CA ALA A 19 -10.47 4.67 21.19
C ALA A 19 -9.92 3.29 20.77
N PRO A 20 -9.92 2.28 21.66
CA PRO A 20 -9.41 0.96 21.32
C PRO A 20 -10.20 0.37 20.16
N TYR A 21 -9.50 -0.30 19.24
CA TYR A 21 -10.10 -0.99 18.10
C TYR A 21 -11.09 -2.05 18.60
N ASP A 22 -12.37 -1.86 18.29
CA ASP A 22 -13.42 -2.84 18.56
C ASP A 22 -13.68 -3.65 17.29
N VAL A 23 -13.17 -4.89 17.27
CA VAL A 23 -13.29 -5.82 16.14
C VAL A 23 -14.75 -6.00 15.68
N LYS A 24 -15.71 -6.08 16.62
CA LYS A 24 -17.13 -6.28 16.27
C LYS A 24 -17.70 -5.02 15.63
N ARG A 25 -17.40 -3.85 16.19
CA ARG A 25 -17.80 -2.57 15.61
C ARG A 25 -17.19 -2.39 14.22
N CYS A 26 -15.90 -2.65 14.07
CA CYS A 26 -15.23 -2.47 12.79
C CYS A 26 -15.74 -3.42 11.71
N SER A 27 -16.05 -4.68 12.05
CA SER A 27 -16.70 -5.59 11.09
C SER A 27 -17.99 -5.01 10.53
N VAL A 28 -18.84 -4.42 11.38
CA VAL A 28 -20.12 -3.82 10.98
C VAL A 28 -19.91 -2.56 10.14
N GLU A 29 -18.97 -1.70 10.51
CA GLU A 29 -18.70 -0.46 9.77
C GLU A 29 -18.09 -0.72 8.39
N LEU A 30 -17.21 -1.72 8.28
CA LEU A 30 -16.62 -2.15 7.00
C LEU A 30 -17.68 -2.77 6.08
N GLU A 31 -18.57 -3.61 6.62
CA GLU A 31 -19.68 -4.21 5.86
C GLU A 31 -20.62 -3.12 5.30
N LYS A 32 -20.97 -2.11 6.10
CA LYS A 32 -21.76 -0.96 5.65
C LYS A 32 -21.06 -0.14 4.56
N ALA A 33 -19.74 -0.04 4.63
CA ALA A 33 -18.93 0.61 3.60
C ALA A 33 -18.79 -0.24 2.31
N GLY A 34 -19.34 -1.46 2.29
CA GLY A 34 -19.26 -2.35 1.14
C GLY A 34 -17.86 -2.92 0.91
N VAL A 35 -17.03 -2.94 1.96
CA VAL A 35 -15.69 -3.54 1.96
C VAL A 35 -15.83 -5.05 2.12
N SER A 36 -15.13 -5.81 1.29
CA SER A 36 -15.21 -7.27 1.27
C SER A 36 -14.56 -7.89 2.51
N HIS A 37 -14.85 -9.17 2.78
CA HIS A 37 -14.15 -9.91 3.84
C HIS A 37 -12.67 -10.20 3.53
N GLN A 38 -12.24 -10.02 2.27
CA GLN A 38 -10.86 -10.22 1.81
C GLN A 38 -10.07 -8.90 1.73
N PHE A 39 -10.63 -7.79 2.24
CA PHE A 39 -10.05 -6.46 2.07
C PHE A 39 -8.59 -6.34 2.53
N ASN A 40 -8.21 -7.06 3.59
CA ASN A 40 -6.85 -7.04 4.09
C ASN A 40 -5.85 -7.50 3.03
N GLU A 41 -6.21 -8.52 2.26
CA GLU A 41 -5.43 -9.08 1.17
C GLU A 41 -5.44 -8.16 -0.06
N THR A 42 -6.62 -7.70 -0.49
CA THR A 42 -6.79 -6.87 -1.70
C THR A 42 -6.16 -5.49 -1.54
N VAL A 43 -6.29 -4.89 -0.35
CA VAL A 43 -5.60 -3.64 0.00
C VAL A 43 -4.10 -3.86 0.10
N ALA A 44 -3.63 -4.90 0.80
CA ALA A 44 -2.20 -5.19 0.87
C ALA A 44 -1.57 -5.41 -0.51
N HIS A 45 -2.27 -6.10 -1.42
CA HIS A 45 -1.84 -6.22 -2.81
C HIS A 45 -1.74 -4.86 -3.49
N THR A 46 -2.65 -3.93 -3.25
CA THR A 46 -2.59 -2.59 -3.84
C THR A 46 -1.42 -1.77 -3.30
N VAL A 47 -1.12 -1.90 -2.01
CA VAL A 47 -0.22 -0.97 -1.31
C VAL A 47 1.20 -1.48 -1.07
N HIS A 48 1.49 -2.75 -1.32
CA HIS A 48 2.81 -3.33 -1.01
C HIS A 48 3.98 -2.69 -1.77
N SER A 49 3.72 -1.99 -2.87
CA SER A 49 4.72 -1.18 -3.61
C SER A 49 4.31 0.29 -3.70
N MET A 50 3.45 0.76 -2.80
CA MET A 50 2.92 2.12 -2.85
C MET A 50 4.02 3.13 -2.56
N THR A 51 4.00 4.22 -3.32
CA THR A 51 4.89 5.37 -3.21
C THR A 51 4.07 6.64 -3.10
N VAL A 52 4.68 7.75 -2.70
CA VAL A 52 4.00 9.06 -2.70
C VAL A 52 3.53 9.44 -4.11
N GLN A 53 4.30 9.12 -5.15
CA GLN A 53 3.95 9.32 -6.56
C GLN A 53 2.66 8.55 -6.92
N GLY A 54 2.52 7.32 -6.43
CA GLY A 54 1.29 6.53 -6.57
C GLY A 54 0.10 7.17 -5.84
N LEU A 55 0.29 7.63 -4.60
CA LEU A 55 -0.76 8.32 -3.84
C LEU A 55 -1.20 9.64 -4.48
N ARG A 56 -0.28 10.35 -5.14
CA ARG A 56 -0.56 11.61 -5.87
C ARG A 56 -1.52 11.43 -7.05
N LEU A 57 -1.72 10.20 -7.53
CA LEU A 57 -2.78 9.89 -8.51
C LEU A 57 -4.18 10.15 -7.91
N PHE A 58 -4.35 9.97 -6.61
CA PHE A 58 -5.62 10.06 -5.89
C PHE A 58 -5.79 11.38 -5.13
N ASN A 59 -4.71 11.89 -4.54
CA ASN A 59 -4.66 13.22 -3.96
C ASN A 59 -3.29 13.87 -4.24
N PRO A 60 -3.22 14.93 -5.07
CA PRO A 60 -1.97 15.61 -5.41
C PRO A 60 -1.17 16.15 -4.22
N ARG A 61 -1.81 16.36 -3.06
CA ARG A 61 -1.17 16.82 -1.82
C ARG A 61 -0.48 15.71 -1.02
N ALA A 62 -0.52 14.46 -1.47
CA ALA A 62 0.14 13.36 -0.77
C ALA A 62 1.64 13.62 -0.57
N THR A 63 2.13 13.26 0.62
CA THR A 63 3.53 13.40 1.05
C THR A 63 4.00 12.13 1.77
N VAL A 64 5.28 12.09 2.17
CA VAL A 64 5.84 11.03 3.03
C VAL A 64 5.14 10.91 4.40
N HIS A 65 4.42 11.95 4.84
CA HIS A 65 3.62 11.93 6.06
C HIS A 65 2.26 11.24 5.81
N ASN A 66 2.32 10.02 5.28
CA ASN A 66 1.17 9.15 5.11
C ASN A 66 1.27 7.94 6.07
N GLN A 67 0.21 7.14 6.15
CA GLN A 67 0.13 5.97 7.03
C GLN A 67 -0.09 4.67 6.23
N VAL A 68 0.38 4.64 4.98
CA VAL A 68 0.19 3.51 4.08
C VAL A 68 1.32 2.50 4.30
N PRO A 69 1.07 1.30 4.84
CA PRO A 69 2.12 0.31 5.00
C PRO A 69 2.54 -0.20 3.62
N THR A 70 3.85 -0.26 3.39
CA THR A 70 4.43 -0.73 2.11
C THR A 70 5.68 -1.56 2.37
N VAL A 71 6.09 -2.37 1.39
CA VAL A 71 7.32 -3.14 1.49
C VAL A 71 8.52 -2.19 1.48
N ASN A 72 9.46 -2.42 2.38
CA ASN A 72 10.71 -1.69 2.41
C ASN A 72 11.57 -2.11 1.22
N HIS A 73 12.08 -1.13 0.47
CA HIS A 73 13.00 -1.39 -0.64
C HIS A 73 14.25 -2.17 -0.20
N ASN A 74 14.70 -1.96 1.04
CA ASN A 74 15.76 -2.76 1.65
C ASN A 74 15.17 -3.96 2.42
N LEU A 75 15.06 -5.11 1.75
CA LEU A 75 14.57 -6.36 2.36
C LEU A 75 15.56 -7.00 3.36
N GLN A 76 16.80 -6.49 3.47
CA GLN A 76 17.76 -6.90 4.50
C GLN A 76 17.54 -6.18 5.83
N SER A 77 16.73 -5.11 5.83
CA SER A 77 16.33 -4.41 7.05
C SER A 77 15.57 -5.35 7.99
N PRO A 78 15.76 -5.24 9.32
CA PRO A 78 14.89 -5.91 10.28
C PRO A 78 13.43 -5.45 10.17
N HIS A 79 13.19 -4.27 9.59
CA HIS A 79 11.87 -3.73 9.28
C HIS A 79 11.60 -3.84 7.78
N LYS A 80 11.06 -4.98 7.36
CA LYS A 80 10.70 -5.26 5.96
C LYS A 80 9.43 -4.52 5.48
N VAL A 81 8.66 -3.94 6.40
CA VAL A 81 7.48 -3.14 6.09
C VAL A 81 7.64 -1.76 6.73
N LEU A 82 7.56 -0.73 5.90
CA LEU A 82 7.51 0.66 6.34
C LEU A 82 6.08 0.99 6.78
N PRO A 83 5.89 1.85 7.81
CA PRO A 83 4.55 2.30 8.21
C PRO A 83 4.00 3.41 7.29
N TYR A 84 4.74 3.80 6.26
CA TYR A 84 4.39 4.85 5.28
C TYR A 84 4.92 4.47 3.89
N ALA A 85 4.25 4.97 2.85
CA ALA A 85 4.73 4.94 1.48
C ALA A 85 5.85 5.98 1.28
N PRO A 86 7.06 5.60 0.86
CA PRO A 86 8.17 6.53 0.66
C PRO A 86 8.00 7.34 -0.63
N GLU A 87 8.77 8.42 -0.76
CA GLU A 87 9.01 9.03 -2.08
C GLU A 87 9.89 8.10 -2.89
N ASP A 88 9.52 7.89 -4.15
CA ASP A 88 10.24 7.07 -5.11
C ASP A 88 10.18 7.76 -6.48
N PRO A 89 10.90 8.88 -6.63
CA PRO A 89 10.88 9.64 -7.87
C PRO A 89 11.68 8.91 -8.95
N THR A 90 11.03 8.65 -10.08
CA THR A 90 11.74 8.23 -11.29
C THR A 90 12.62 9.36 -11.81
N GLY A 91 13.71 9.02 -12.50
CA GLY A 91 14.57 10.00 -13.18
C GLY A 91 13.84 10.90 -14.19
N SER A 92 14.54 11.90 -14.72
CA SER A 92 14.03 12.82 -15.74
C SER A 92 14.88 12.89 -17.01
N ASP A 93 15.87 12.00 -17.13
CA ASP A 93 16.85 12.02 -18.24
C ASP A 93 16.22 11.57 -19.56
N PHE A 94 15.29 10.62 -19.50
CA PHE A 94 14.50 10.23 -20.66
C PHE A 94 13.24 11.08 -20.80
N ALA A 95 12.84 11.32 -22.05
CA ALA A 95 11.65 12.11 -22.37
C ALA A 95 10.33 11.47 -21.92
N THR A 96 10.28 10.15 -21.76
CA THR A 96 9.06 9.41 -21.38
C THR A 96 9.18 8.84 -19.98
N ALA A 97 8.10 8.93 -19.21
CA ALA A 97 8.04 8.36 -17.87
C ALA A 97 8.33 6.85 -17.86
N SER A 98 7.87 6.11 -18.88
CA SER A 98 8.15 4.68 -19.01
C SER A 98 9.63 4.36 -19.17
N MET A 99 10.40 5.19 -19.88
CA MET A 99 11.84 5.00 -19.99
C MET A 99 12.57 5.35 -18.69
N ASN A 100 12.14 6.38 -17.97
CA ASN A 100 12.69 6.69 -16.65
C ASN A 100 12.39 5.57 -15.62
N MET A 101 11.24 4.91 -15.72
CA MET A 101 10.94 3.72 -14.90
C MET A 101 11.82 2.53 -15.27
N LEU A 102 12.05 2.30 -16.57
CA LEU A 102 12.97 1.25 -17.00
C LEU A 102 14.40 1.53 -16.54
N ASP A 103 14.86 2.77 -16.63
CA ASP A 103 16.17 3.19 -16.14
C ASP A 103 16.34 2.92 -14.64
N GLU A 104 15.36 3.32 -13.84
CA GLU A 104 15.31 3.04 -12.40
C GLU A 104 15.43 1.54 -12.10
N ILE A 105 14.61 0.70 -12.75
CA ILE A 105 14.65 -0.76 -12.58
C ILE A 105 16.01 -1.34 -12.98
N LEU A 106 16.54 -0.91 -14.14
CA LEU A 106 17.79 -1.45 -14.67
C LEU A 106 19.01 -0.98 -13.85
N SER A 107 18.95 0.21 -13.27
CA SER A 107 20.00 0.78 -12.42
C SER A 107 20.14 0.05 -11.08
N THR A 108 19.07 -0.58 -10.59
CA THR A 108 19.05 -1.34 -9.33
C THR A 108 19.27 -2.84 -9.52
N LEU A 109 19.41 -3.34 -10.75
CA LEU A 109 19.68 -4.76 -10.98
C LEU A 109 20.96 -5.23 -10.28
N GLY A 110 20.85 -6.34 -9.55
CA GLY A 110 21.94 -6.89 -8.76
C GLY A 110 22.18 -6.16 -7.43
N GLN A 111 21.44 -5.08 -7.16
CA GLN A 111 21.40 -4.42 -5.87
C GLN A 111 20.21 -4.98 -5.06
N ALA A 112 20.38 -5.17 -3.75
CA ALA A 112 19.33 -5.72 -2.87
C ALA A 112 18.38 -4.65 -2.31
N ASN A 113 18.14 -3.58 -3.07
CA ASN A 113 17.50 -2.33 -2.62
C ASN A 113 16.30 -1.90 -3.49
N ASP A 114 15.65 -2.84 -4.17
CA ASP A 114 14.50 -2.57 -5.07
C ASP A 114 13.17 -3.13 -4.53
N GLY A 115 13.13 -3.51 -3.24
CA GLY A 115 11.93 -4.04 -2.59
C GLY A 115 11.56 -5.45 -3.02
N LEU A 116 12.40 -6.08 -3.84
CA LEU A 116 12.19 -7.40 -4.38
C LEU A 116 13.40 -8.28 -4.07
N GLY A 117 13.18 -9.56 -3.79
CA GLY A 117 14.28 -10.45 -3.42
C GLY A 117 15.19 -10.81 -4.60
N PRO A 118 16.34 -11.45 -4.31
CA PRO A 118 17.37 -11.79 -5.31
C PRO A 118 16.92 -12.81 -6.35
N ASN A 119 15.79 -13.49 -6.12
CA ASN A 119 15.28 -14.53 -7.01
C ASN A 119 14.54 -13.99 -8.22
N TRP A 120 14.26 -12.69 -8.28
CA TRP A 120 13.56 -12.04 -9.37
C TRP A 120 14.53 -11.67 -10.50
N SER A 121 14.13 -11.99 -11.73
CA SER A 121 14.84 -11.58 -12.94
C SER A 121 14.49 -10.15 -13.36
N ALA A 122 15.29 -9.58 -14.26
CA ALA A 122 15.06 -8.25 -14.79
C ALA A 122 13.67 -8.11 -15.45
N ILE A 123 13.22 -9.12 -16.21
CA ILE A 123 11.91 -9.06 -16.86
C ILE A 123 10.76 -9.14 -15.84
N GLU A 124 10.93 -9.92 -14.77
CA GLU A 124 9.93 -10.03 -13.70
C GLU A 124 9.80 -8.70 -12.93
N ARG A 125 10.91 -7.98 -12.71
CA ARG A 125 10.92 -6.63 -12.15
C ARG A 125 10.17 -5.62 -12.99
N VAL A 126 10.45 -5.62 -14.30
CA VAL A 126 9.73 -4.78 -15.27
C VAL A 126 8.23 -5.07 -15.18
N VAL A 127 7.83 -6.34 -15.28
CA VAL A 127 6.41 -6.72 -15.21
C VAL A 127 5.76 -6.32 -13.90
N HIS A 128 6.44 -6.48 -12.75
CA HIS A 128 5.90 -6.08 -11.45
C HIS A 128 5.71 -4.55 -11.34
N GLN A 129 6.69 -3.74 -11.75
CA GLN A 129 6.58 -2.28 -11.70
C GLN A 129 5.40 -1.78 -12.56
N PHE A 130 5.23 -2.32 -13.76
CA PHE A 130 4.11 -1.95 -14.63
C PHE A 130 2.77 -2.50 -14.11
N HIS A 131 2.75 -3.71 -13.53
CA HIS A 131 1.56 -4.27 -12.89
C HIS A 131 1.03 -3.38 -11.76
N MET A 132 1.91 -2.93 -10.87
CA MET A 132 1.49 -2.07 -9.75
C MET A 132 0.89 -0.74 -10.23
N ARG A 133 1.45 -0.16 -11.28
CA ARG A 133 0.90 1.06 -11.89
C ARG A 133 -0.44 0.83 -12.59
N ASP A 134 -0.63 -0.33 -13.22
CA ASP A 134 -1.89 -0.70 -13.83
C ASP A 134 -2.97 -0.97 -12.77
N VAL A 135 -2.62 -1.63 -11.66
CA VAL A 135 -3.49 -1.77 -10.47
C VAL A 135 -3.94 -0.40 -9.97
N TRP A 136 -3.02 0.55 -9.77
CA TRP A 136 -3.41 1.89 -9.29
C TRP A 136 -4.28 2.63 -10.31
N SER A 137 -3.98 2.49 -11.60
CA SER A 137 -4.80 3.07 -12.67
C SER A 137 -6.22 2.48 -12.67
N ARG A 138 -6.36 1.18 -12.39
CA ARG A 138 -7.64 0.51 -12.25
C ARG A 138 -8.41 1.00 -11.02
N VAL A 139 -7.74 1.12 -9.87
CA VAL A 139 -8.33 1.69 -8.65
C VAL A 139 -8.77 3.13 -8.87
N LEU A 140 -8.01 3.92 -9.62
CA LEU A 140 -8.35 5.30 -9.96
C LEU A 140 -9.64 5.40 -10.80
N GLN A 141 -9.96 4.40 -11.64
CA GLN A 141 -11.20 4.37 -12.40
C GLN A 141 -12.44 4.24 -11.49
N ASP A 142 -12.31 3.52 -10.37
CA ASP A 142 -13.40 3.31 -9.40
C ASP A 142 -13.45 4.40 -8.32
N PHE A 143 -12.35 5.13 -8.12
CA PHE A 143 -12.21 6.15 -7.08
C PHE A 143 -13.32 7.22 -7.06
N PRO A 144 -13.82 7.74 -8.20
CA PRO A 144 -14.92 8.70 -8.21
C PRO A 144 -16.23 8.16 -7.62
N TYR A 145 -16.47 6.85 -7.63
CA TYR A 145 -17.67 6.27 -7.01
C TYR A 145 -17.58 6.30 -5.49
N VAL A 146 -16.39 6.01 -4.95
CA VAL A 146 -16.11 6.15 -3.51
C VAL A 146 -16.22 7.62 -3.09
N GLN A 147 -15.73 8.56 -3.89
CA GLN A 147 -15.87 9.99 -3.57
C GLN A 147 -17.34 10.47 -3.54
N LYS A 148 -18.20 9.91 -4.40
CA LYS A 148 -19.63 10.23 -4.43
C LYS A 148 -20.41 9.63 -3.25
N ALA A 149 -19.95 8.50 -2.73
CA ALA A 149 -20.54 7.81 -1.59
C ALA A 149 -19.43 7.40 -0.61
N PRO A 150 -18.85 8.38 0.12
CA PRO A 150 -17.68 8.12 0.94
C PRO A 150 -18.00 7.20 2.13
N PRO A 151 -17.05 6.35 2.54
CA PRO A 151 -17.17 5.59 3.78
C PRO A 151 -17.33 6.52 4.99
N SER A 152 -17.98 6.02 6.05
CA SER A 152 -18.10 6.77 7.29
C SER A 152 -16.73 7.01 7.93
N GLU A 153 -16.60 8.04 8.76
CA GLU A 153 -15.36 8.26 9.54
C GLU A 153 -15.02 7.07 10.44
N SER A 154 -16.03 6.34 10.92
CA SER A 154 -15.79 5.09 11.68
C SER A 154 -15.25 3.97 10.80
N ALA A 155 -15.76 3.81 9.58
CA ALA A 155 -15.22 2.85 8.61
C ALA A 155 -13.78 3.21 8.22
N CYS A 156 -13.50 4.49 7.99
CA CYS A 156 -12.12 4.94 7.75
C CYS A 156 -11.21 4.68 8.96
N ALA A 157 -11.63 4.98 10.18
CA ALA A 157 -10.83 4.66 11.37
C ALA A 157 -10.49 3.16 11.46
N CYS A 158 -11.43 2.28 11.10
CA CYS A 158 -11.20 0.84 11.05
C CYS A 158 -10.23 0.41 9.93
N LEU A 159 -10.31 1.02 8.75
CA LEU A 159 -9.41 0.76 7.63
C LEU A 159 -7.99 1.27 7.90
N LEU A 160 -7.86 2.39 8.60
CA LEU A 160 -6.58 3.03 8.88
C LEU A 160 -5.82 2.38 10.05
N ASP A 161 -6.49 1.67 10.95
CA ASP A 161 -5.83 0.88 11.99
C ASP A 161 -5.27 -0.45 11.44
N THR A 162 -4.23 -0.31 10.60
CA THR A 162 -3.58 -1.42 9.91
C THR A 162 -2.85 -2.37 10.85
N SER A 163 -2.67 -1.99 12.11
CA SER A 163 -2.00 -2.81 13.13
C SER A 163 -2.83 -4.03 13.56
N VAL A 164 -4.15 -3.97 13.38
CA VAL A 164 -5.10 -4.98 13.86
C VAL A 164 -6.08 -5.46 12.79
N ASN A 165 -6.31 -4.69 11.72
CA ASN A 165 -7.24 -5.07 10.66
C ASN A 165 -6.65 -6.06 9.63
N GLY A 166 -5.39 -6.47 9.80
CA GLY A 166 -4.73 -7.48 8.98
C GLY A 166 -4.01 -6.97 7.74
N ILE A 167 -4.20 -5.71 7.32
CA ILE A 167 -3.53 -5.15 6.13
C ILE A 167 -2.01 -5.19 6.29
N ARG A 168 -1.48 -4.66 7.40
CA ARG A 168 -0.02 -4.64 7.63
C ARG A 168 0.57 -6.04 7.69
N ALA A 169 -0.14 -7.00 8.29
CA ALA A 169 0.27 -8.39 8.34
C ALA A 169 0.32 -9.02 6.95
N ALA A 170 -0.64 -8.71 6.07
CA ALA A 170 -0.63 -9.16 4.69
C ALA A 170 0.52 -8.51 3.87
N VAL A 171 0.83 -7.23 4.08
CA VAL A 171 2.02 -6.59 3.47
C VAL A 171 3.32 -7.25 3.97
N GLN A 172 3.40 -7.56 5.26
CA GLN A 172 4.55 -8.30 5.83
C GLN A 172 4.69 -9.68 5.20
N TRP A 173 3.58 -10.40 5.02
CA TRP A 173 3.57 -11.67 4.31
C TRP A 173 4.14 -11.53 2.88
N VAL A 174 3.77 -10.48 2.15
CA VAL A 174 4.33 -10.20 0.80
C VAL A 174 5.85 -9.99 0.87
N ALA A 175 6.33 -9.15 1.79
CA ALA A 175 7.76 -8.87 1.96
C ALA A 175 8.57 -10.13 2.28
N ASP A 176 8.05 -10.99 3.16
CA ASP A 176 8.69 -12.25 3.50
C ASP A 176 8.73 -13.21 2.31
N HIS A 177 7.70 -13.23 1.46
CA HIS A 177 7.70 -14.06 0.26
C HIS A 177 8.67 -13.53 -0.81
N TYR A 178 8.82 -12.21 -0.96
CA TYR A 178 9.83 -11.66 -1.86
C TYR A 178 11.24 -12.13 -1.50
N SER A 179 11.57 -12.28 -0.22
CA SER A 179 12.89 -12.79 0.19
C SER A 179 13.15 -14.25 -0.21
N HIS A 180 12.11 -15.05 -0.50
CA HIS A 180 12.25 -16.49 -0.80
C HIS A 180 11.87 -16.87 -2.23
N GLY A 181 11.20 -16.00 -3.00
CA GLY A 181 10.80 -16.31 -4.37
C GLY A 181 10.05 -15.18 -5.08
N THR A 182 9.38 -15.53 -6.19
CA THR A 182 8.45 -14.69 -6.94
C THR A 182 7.02 -15.01 -6.52
N PRO A 183 6.51 -14.46 -5.41
CA PRO A 183 5.11 -14.57 -5.07
C PRO A 183 4.35 -13.73 -6.08
N ILE A 184 3.59 -14.38 -6.94
CA ILE A 184 2.44 -13.70 -7.50
C ILE A 184 1.22 -14.46 -7.00
N THR A 185 0.52 -13.76 -6.11
CA THR A 185 -0.70 -14.12 -5.37
C THR A 185 -0.52 -14.91 -4.08
N LEU A 186 -1.25 -14.44 -3.07
CA LEU A 186 -1.30 -14.82 -1.67
C LEU A 186 -1.83 -16.25 -1.40
N LEU A 187 -1.53 -17.21 -2.27
CA LEU A 187 -2.33 -18.43 -2.43
C LEU A 187 -1.55 -19.76 -2.54
N ASN A 188 -0.28 -19.83 -2.14
CA ASN A 188 0.53 -21.06 -2.28
C ASN A 188 0.54 -21.64 -3.72
N ARG A 189 0.44 -20.78 -4.73
CA ARG A 189 0.43 -21.17 -6.15
C ARG A 189 1.80 -20.84 -6.76
N PRO A 190 2.67 -21.83 -7.01
CA PRO A 190 3.95 -21.58 -7.66
C PRO A 190 3.74 -20.90 -9.02
N ILE A 191 4.60 -19.92 -9.33
CA ILE A 191 4.60 -19.25 -10.63
C ILE A 191 5.94 -19.49 -11.29
N PRO A 192 5.94 -19.92 -12.57
CA PRO A 192 7.17 -20.21 -13.27
C PRO A 192 7.99 -18.93 -13.46
N LYS A 193 9.30 -19.09 -13.62
CA LYS A 193 10.17 -18.01 -14.10
C LYS A 193 9.62 -17.46 -15.40
N LEU A 194 9.57 -16.15 -15.53
CA LEU A 194 9.10 -15.51 -16.76
C LEU A 194 10.20 -15.56 -17.82
N THR A 195 10.09 -16.50 -18.76
CA THR A 195 11.11 -16.75 -19.80
C THR A 195 10.54 -16.78 -21.22
N ASP A 196 9.23 -16.94 -21.37
CA ASP A 196 8.57 -17.15 -22.66
C ASP A 196 7.06 -16.84 -22.60
N ALA A 197 6.36 -17.04 -23.73
CA ALA A 197 4.92 -16.81 -23.83
C ALA A 197 4.08 -17.75 -22.93
N ASN A 198 4.57 -18.97 -22.64
CA ASN A 198 3.85 -19.95 -21.82
C ASN A 198 3.88 -19.53 -20.34
N SER A 199 5.05 -19.17 -19.84
CA SER A 199 5.22 -18.59 -18.51
C SER A 199 4.47 -17.26 -18.39
N TRP A 200 4.48 -16.42 -19.43
CA TRP A 200 3.66 -15.19 -19.47
C TRP A 200 2.17 -15.47 -19.34
N ALA A 201 1.63 -16.51 -19.99
CA ALA A 201 0.20 -16.83 -19.87
C ALA A 201 -0.20 -17.11 -18.41
N VAL A 202 0.66 -17.80 -17.64
CA VAL A 202 0.46 -18.03 -16.21
C VAL A 202 0.56 -16.72 -15.42
N TRP A 203 1.60 -15.91 -15.67
CA TRP A 203 1.78 -14.60 -15.05
C TRP A 203 0.57 -13.70 -15.27
N ARG A 204 0.15 -13.52 -16.52
CA ARG A 204 -1.00 -12.69 -16.89
C ARG A 204 -2.25 -13.10 -16.14
N GLN A 205 -2.56 -14.40 -16.06
CA GLN A 205 -3.72 -14.87 -15.30
C GLN A 205 -3.64 -14.48 -13.83
N ARG A 206 -2.44 -14.52 -13.24
CA ARG A 206 -2.21 -14.26 -11.82
C ARG A 206 -2.21 -12.76 -11.49
N LEU A 207 -1.63 -11.94 -12.36
CA LEU A 207 -1.65 -10.48 -12.24
C LEU A 207 -3.10 -9.95 -12.30
N LEU A 208 -3.94 -10.51 -13.17
CA LEU A 208 -5.35 -10.13 -13.28
C LEU A 208 -6.24 -10.61 -12.12
N HIS A 209 -5.70 -11.32 -11.12
CA HIS A 209 -6.52 -11.92 -10.06
C HIS A 209 -7.31 -10.89 -9.26
N TYR A 210 -6.69 -9.76 -8.91
CA TYR A 210 -7.29 -8.69 -8.10
C TYR A 210 -7.94 -7.58 -8.94
N TYR A 211 -8.25 -7.84 -10.21
CA TYR A 211 -8.87 -6.86 -11.11
C TYR A 211 -10.41 -6.92 -11.06
N ASP A 212 -10.95 -7.82 -10.24
CA ASP A 212 -12.38 -7.90 -9.98
C ASP A 212 -12.89 -6.67 -9.22
N ALA A 213 -14.20 -6.42 -9.33
CA ALA A 213 -14.81 -5.23 -8.79
C ALA A 213 -14.73 -5.13 -7.25
N ALA A 214 -14.69 -6.25 -6.53
CA ALA A 214 -14.61 -6.23 -5.06
C ALA A 214 -13.20 -5.82 -4.63
N SER A 215 -12.17 -6.43 -5.20
CA SER A 215 -10.77 -6.08 -4.92
C SER A 215 -10.46 -4.60 -5.23
N VAL A 216 -10.93 -4.12 -6.39
CA VAL A 216 -10.74 -2.72 -6.81
C VAL A 216 -11.49 -1.76 -5.87
N ARG A 217 -12.70 -2.11 -5.43
CA ARG A 217 -13.48 -1.29 -4.49
C ARG A 217 -12.87 -1.24 -3.09
N ASP A 218 -12.38 -2.36 -2.57
CA ASP A 218 -11.69 -2.42 -1.28
C ASP A 218 -10.49 -1.47 -1.29
N ALA A 219 -9.67 -1.58 -2.34
CA ALA A 219 -8.52 -0.72 -2.56
C ALA A 219 -8.91 0.76 -2.68
N ALA A 220 -9.91 1.09 -3.50
CA ALA A 220 -10.37 2.48 -3.67
C ALA A 220 -10.89 3.08 -2.35
N THR A 221 -11.62 2.29 -1.55
CA THR A 221 -12.16 2.71 -0.26
C THR A 221 -11.04 2.99 0.74
N TYR A 222 -10.05 2.09 0.83
CA TYR A 222 -8.86 2.30 1.65
C TYR A 222 -8.06 3.53 1.21
N ILE A 223 -7.78 3.65 -0.10
CA ILE A 223 -7.04 4.78 -0.66
C ILE A 223 -7.76 6.11 -0.40
N TYR A 224 -9.10 6.12 -0.44
CA TYR A 224 -9.87 7.30 -0.08
C TYR A 224 -9.63 7.68 1.38
N CYS A 225 -9.75 6.73 2.31
CA CYS A 225 -9.56 6.99 3.73
C CYS A 225 -8.16 7.50 4.07
N VAL A 226 -7.10 6.97 3.43
CA VAL A 226 -5.72 7.45 3.70
C VAL A 226 -5.46 8.82 3.08
N THR A 227 -6.10 9.16 1.96
CA THR A 227 -5.80 10.39 1.21
C THR A 227 -6.76 11.55 1.46
N LYS A 228 -7.95 11.33 2.03
CA LYS A 228 -9.01 12.36 2.13
C LYS A 228 -8.58 13.63 2.90
N ASP A 229 -7.69 13.49 3.88
CA ASP A 229 -7.27 14.57 4.78
C ASP A 229 -5.85 15.10 4.49
N MET A 230 -5.18 14.60 3.44
CA MET A 230 -3.85 15.08 3.01
C MET A 230 -3.94 16.38 2.24
#